data_AF-A0AA41Y8J5-F1
#
_entry.id   AF-A0AA41Y8J5-F1
#
_cell.length_a   1.000
_cell.length_b   1.000
_cell.length_c   1.000
_cell.angle_alpha   90.00
_cell.angle_beta   90.00
_cell.angle_gamma   90.00
#
_symmetry.space_group_name_H-M   'P 1'
#
loop_
_entity.id
_entity.type
_entity.pdbx_description
1 polymer ?
#
loop_
_entity_poly.entity_id
_entity_poly.type
_entity_poly.pdbx_seq_one_letter_code
_entity_poly.pdbx_strand_id
1 'polypeptide(L)'
;MKNAPIHSLVTIKSYEEAIAIPRKDITLTICTDCGFVFNSSFDTSIDFFTNGYEDQQGFSSTFRMFLTKVTNRFIDKYNIRDKDVVEIGCGKGDFINLFCELGNNRGIGIDPAYVPGRNEPHPNVSFIREFYSEKHGELPMDAITCRHTMEHIHDTNTFVKTIRKSLKEGHDVKLLIEVPCIVRILNIQAFWDIFYEHCSYFSPGSLARLFRKNKFEVLDTYLEYDNQYLFLEAQPSQSVQSTVHPLEESVTELQEAVDEFVVKINDQLGSWRKNLQEMKDKGQKVVVWGGGSKSVGFLTQFDDLQVIEHVVDINPHMQGNFIPGIGIQYITPDQLKEVMPDVVIIMNGVYKNEINTMLAERGMHPELICL
;
A
#
# COMPACT_ATOMS: atom_id res chain seq x y z
N MET A 1 -18.33 -3.08 -1.97
CA MET A 1 -17.92 -4.50 -1.84
C MET A 1 -18.58 -5.07 -0.58
N LYS A 2 -19.17 -6.28 -0.66
CA LYS A 2 -19.84 -6.91 0.48
C LYS A 2 -18.94 -7.93 1.16
N ASN A 3 -19.09 -8.12 2.46
CA ASN A 3 -18.49 -9.23 3.22
C ASN A 3 -16.96 -9.34 3.09
N ALA A 4 -16.25 -8.20 3.07
CA ALA A 4 -14.79 -8.16 2.98
C ALA A 4 -14.16 -8.50 4.35
N PRO A 5 -13.10 -9.34 4.40
CA PRO A 5 -12.31 -9.53 5.62
C PRO A 5 -11.80 -8.18 6.15
N ILE A 6 -11.92 -7.98 7.46
CA ILE A 6 -11.44 -6.72 8.08
C ILE A 6 -9.92 -6.61 8.09
N HIS A 7 -9.22 -7.74 8.05
CA HIS A 7 -7.76 -7.81 7.99
C HIS A 7 -7.30 -8.35 6.64
N SER A 8 -6.15 -7.86 6.17
CA SER A 8 -5.53 -8.27 4.91
C SER A 8 -4.11 -8.82 5.09
N LEU A 9 -3.35 -8.28 6.04
CA LEU A 9 -1.91 -8.57 6.22
C LEU A 9 -1.59 -8.94 7.67
N VAL A 10 -2.22 -9.99 8.19
CA VAL A 10 -1.96 -10.50 9.55
C VAL A 10 -1.44 -11.93 9.46
N THR A 11 -0.38 -12.23 10.22
CA THR A 11 0.16 -13.60 10.29
C THR A 11 -0.74 -14.50 11.14
N ILE A 12 -1.50 -15.39 10.51
CA ILE A 12 -2.42 -16.33 11.17
C ILE A 12 -1.95 -17.77 10.94
N LYS A 13 -1.76 -18.54 12.00
CA LYS A 13 -1.17 -19.89 11.94
C LYS A 13 -2.18 -21.03 11.81
N SER A 14 -3.44 -20.82 12.16
CA SER A 14 -4.48 -21.83 12.03
C SER A 14 -5.52 -21.47 10.97
N TYR A 15 -6.04 -22.50 10.30
CA TYR A 15 -7.13 -22.34 9.35
C TYR A 15 -8.39 -21.80 10.04
N GLU A 16 -8.69 -22.32 11.23
CA GLU A 16 -9.87 -21.94 12.01
C GLU A 16 -9.87 -20.47 12.40
N GLU A 17 -8.73 -19.92 12.86
CA GLU A 17 -8.60 -18.48 13.14
C GLU A 17 -8.72 -17.65 11.86
N ALA A 18 -8.15 -18.13 10.75
CA ALA A 18 -8.17 -17.39 9.50
C ALA A 18 -9.59 -17.21 8.96
N ILE A 19 -10.39 -18.27 8.93
CA ILE A 19 -11.80 -18.17 8.47
C ILE A 19 -12.71 -17.46 9.48
N ALA A 20 -12.30 -17.37 10.75
CA ALA A 20 -13.04 -16.67 11.80
C ALA A 20 -12.83 -15.14 11.79
N ILE A 21 -11.92 -14.63 10.96
CA ILE A 21 -11.72 -13.18 10.81
C ILE A 21 -13.04 -12.50 10.48
N PRO A 22 -13.46 -11.48 11.26
CA PRO A 22 -14.69 -10.78 10.99
C PRO A 22 -14.72 -10.17 9.60
N ARG A 23 -15.93 -10.02 9.06
CA ARG A 23 -16.15 -9.47 7.74
C ARG A 23 -17.10 -8.28 7.81
N LYS A 24 -16.85 -7.26 7.00
CA LYS A 24 -17.64 -6.03 6.92
C LYS A 24 -17.79 -5.56 5.50
N ASP A 25 -18.78 -4.71 5.28
CA ASP A 25 -19.01 -4.11 3.98
C ASP A 25 -18.08 -2.89 3.78
N ILE A 26 -17.67 -2.69 2.52
CA ILE A 26 -16.93 -1.51 2.07
C ILE A 26 -17.86 -0.69 1.18
N THR A 27 -18.12 0.55 1.58
CA THR A 27 -18.90 1.53 0.81
C THR A 27 -18.00 2.71 0.51
N LEU A 28 -17.49 2.80 -0.73
CA LEU A 28 -16.70 3.95 -1.14
C LEU A 28 -17.62 5.14 -1.40
N THR A 29 -17.20 6.32 -0.93
CA THR A 29 -17.94 7.57 -1.03
C THR A 29 -16.98 8.68 -1.44
N ILE A 30 -17.39 9.53 -2.39
CA ILE A 30 -16.63 10.70 -2.82
C ILE A 30 -17.23 11.97 -2.18
N CYS A 31 -16.36 12.82 -1.64
CA CYS A 31 -16.76 14.15 -1.18
C CYS A 31 -16.94 15.10 -2.37
N THR A 32 -18.11 15.74 -2.47
CA THR A 32 -18.44 16.66 -3.57
C THR A 32 -17.68 17.98 -3.54
N ASP A 33 -17.05 18.32 -2.42
CA ASP A 33 -16.36 19.60 -2.24
C ASP A 33 -14.85 19.50 -2.49
N CYS A 34 -14.22 18.38 -2.13
CA CYS A 34 -12.76 18.23 -2.22
C CYS A 34 -12.30 17.01 -3.03
N GLY A 35 -13.22 16.16 -3.50
CA GLY A 35 -12.91 14.95 -4.26
C GLY A 35 -12.26 13.84 -3.42
N PHE A 36 -12.23 13.94 -2.09
CA PHE A 36 -11.68 12.86 -1.26
C PHE A 36 -12.57 11.62 -1.32
N VAL A 37 -11.99 10.47 -1.62
CA VAL A 37 -12.69 9.18 -1.66
C VAL A 37 -12.35 8.39 -0.40
N PHE A 38 -13.35 7.85 0.28
CA PHE A 38 -13.16 7.12 1.54
C PHE A 38 -14.19 6.01 1.72
N ASN A 39 -13.89 5.04 2.58
CA ASN A 39 -14.83 4.01 3.00
C ASN A 39 -15.76 4.56 4.10
N SER A 40 -17.00 4.91 3.75
CA SER A 40 -17.97 5.47 4.70
C SER A 40 -18.54 4.46 5.69
N SER A 41 -18.26 3.16 5.52
CA SER A 41 -18.58 2.08 6.46
C SER A 41 -17.36 1.56 7.22
N PHE A 42 -16.27 2.32 7.26
CA PHE A 42 -15.06 1.96 8.01
C PHE A 42 -15.30 2.03 9.52
N ASP A 43 -14.94 0.97 10.24
CA ASP A 43 -15.05 0.91 11.70
C ASP A 43 -13.72 1.26 12.35
N THR A 44 -13.68 2.44 12.96
CA THR A 44 -12.49 2.99 13.64
C THR A 44 -12.26 2.40 15.03
N SER A 45 -13.16 1.55 15.54
CA SER A 45 -12.99 0.88 16.85
C SER A 45 -12.17 -0.42 16.78
N ILE A 46 -11.89 -0.91 15.58
CA ILE A 46 -11.11 -2.13 15.34
C ILE A 46 -9.62 -1.78 15.34
N ASP A 47 -8.81 -2.62 16.00
CA ASP A 47 -7.36 -2.54 15.92
C ASP A 47 -6.84 -3.37 14.75
N PHE A 48 -6.25 -2.70 13.77
CA PHE A 48 -5.70 -3.33 12.56
C PHE A 48 -4.20 -3.59 12.62
N PHE A 49 -3.45 -2.87 13.47
CA PHE A 49 -2.00 -2.72 13.27
C PHE A 49 -1.15 -3.24 14.43
N THR A 50 -1.73 -3.50 15.62
CA THR A 50 -0.90 -3.95 16.75
C THR A 50 -0.74 -5.47 16.86
N ASN A 51 -1.49 -6.25 16.07
CA ASN A 51 -1.54 -7.71 16.18
C ASN A 51 -0.99 -8.42 14.93
N GLY A 52 0.33 -8.63 14.87
CA GLY A 52 0.94 -9.52 13.87
C GLY A 52 0.89 -9.00 12.43
N TYR A 53 0.88 -7.68 12.24
CA TYR A 53 0.87 -7.05 10.91
C TYR A 53 2.15 -7.36 10.12
N GLU A 54 2.00 -7.77 8.86
CA GLU A 54 3.10 -8.22 8.00
C GLU A 54 3.03 -7.58 6.61
N ASP A 55 3.75 -6.48 6.43
CA ASP A 55 3.68 -5.56 5.30
C ASP A 55 4.99 -5.43 4.53
N GLN A 56 6.01 -6.22 4.87
CA GLN A 56 7.34 -6.10 4.27
C GLN A 56 7.34 -6.48 2.79
N GLN A 57 7.69 -5.49 1.96
CA GLN A 57 7.90 -5.65 0.51
C GLN A 57 9.39 -5.76 0.13
N GLY A 58 10.30 -5.57 1.11
CA GLY A 58 11.75 -5.52 0.93
C GLY A 58 12.40 -6.81 0.41
N PHE A 59 11.65 -7.92 0.34
CA PHE A 59 12.13 -9.19 -0.20
C PHE A 59 12.22 -9.22 -1.74
N SER A 60 11.47 -8.36 -2.45
CA SER A 60 11.57 -8.24 -3.92
C SER A 60 12.78 -7.38 -4.32
N SER A 61 13.60 -7.87 -5.25
CA SER A 61 14.66 -7.03 -5.83
C SER A 61 14.10 -5.90 -6.69
N THR A 62 12.97 -6.14 -7.37
CA THR A 62 12.28 -5.14 -8.18
C THR A 62 11.82 -3.97 -7.32
N PHE A 63 11.19 -4.27 -6.18
CA PHE A 63 10.73 -3.25 -5.24
C PHE A 63 11.90 -2.48 -4.61
N ARG A 64 12.96 -3.17 -4.17
CA ARG A 64 14.16 -2.51 -3.60
C ARG A 64 14.84 -1.58 -4.59
N MET A 65 14.94 -1.96 -5.86
CA MET A 65 15.52 -1.11 -6.91
C MET A 65 14.67 0.15 -7.14
N PHE A 66 13.36 -0.01 -7.22
CA PHE A 66 12.42 1.11 -7.28
C PHE A 66 12.60 2.06 -6.09
N LEU A 67 12.59 1.51 -4.88
CA LEU A 67 12.70 2.28 -3.64
C LEU A 67 14.02 3.05 -3.56
N THR A 68 15.12 2.38 -3.90
CA THR A 68 16.46 3.00 -3.96
C THR A 68 16.50 4.17 -4.94
N LYS A 69 15.87 4.04 -6.10
CA LYS A 69 15.84 5.09 -7.13
C LYS A 69 15.06 6.32 -6.65
N VAL A 70 13.85 6.14 -6.10
CA VAL A 70 13.03 7.27 -5.65
C VAL A 70 13.64 7.97 -4.45
N THR A 71 14.24 7.21 -3.53
CA THR A 71 14.93 7.77 -2.34
C THR A 71 16.14 8.59 -2.74
N ASN A 72 17.00 8.10 -3.65
CA ASN A 72 18.14 8.89 -4.13
C ASN A 72 17.69 10.18 -4.81
N ARG A 73 16.64 10.14 -5.65
CA ARG A 73 16.10 11.34 -6.28
C ARG A 73 15.68 12.38 -5.25
N PHE A 74 14.97 11.97 -4.20
CA PHE A 74 14.53 12.88 -3.14
C PHE A 74 15.71 13.44 -2.33
N ILE A 75 16.66 12.58 -1.94
CA ILE A 75 17.89 12.98 -1.22
C ILE A 75 18.68 14.00 -2.03
N ASP A 76 18.90 13.76 -3.33
CA ASP A 76 19.69 14.63 -4.18
C ASP A 76 18.98 15.96 -4.46
N LYS A 77 17.67 15.91 -4.73
CA LYS A 77 16.85 17.10 -5.02
C LYS A 77 16.85 18.11 -3.85
N TYR A 78 16.86 17.61 -2.61
CA TYR A 78 16.75 18.43 -1.41
C TYR A 78 17.99 18.43 -0.51
N ASN A 79 19.08 17.80 -0.95
CA ASN A 79 20.32 17.66 -0.20
C ASN A 79 20.12 17.09 1.24
N ILE A 80 19.35 16.01 1.35
CA ILE A 80 19.08 15.32 2.63
C ILE A 80 20.22 14.34 2.94
N ARG A 81 21.40 14.90 3.26
CA ARG A 81 22.62 14.18 3.63
C ARG A 81 23.12 14.62 4.99
N ASP A 82 23.56 13.66 5.81
CA ASP A 82 23.98 13.87 7.19
C ASP A 82 22.90 14.54 8.09
N LYS A 83 21.62 14.33 7.73
CA LYS A 83 20.44 14.97 8.31
C LYS A 83 19.69 14.07 9.29
N ASP A 84 18.76 14.67 10.05
CA ASP A 84 17.79 13.93 10.87
C ASP A 84 16.50 13.68 10.07
N VAL A 85 16.10 12.41 9.96
CA VAL A 85 14.93 11.99 9.19
C VAL A 85 13.97 11.16 10.03
N VAL A 86 12.67 11.37 9.83
CA VAL A 86 11.62 10.65 10.55
C VAL A 86 10.70 9.96 9.56
N GLU A 87 10.45 8.67 9.76
CA GLU A 87 9.44 7.92 9.02
C GLU A 87 8.22 7.64 9.91
N ILE A 88 7.06 8.15 9.50
CA ILE A 88 5.77 7.88 10.12
C ILE A 88 5.14 6.67 9.44
N GLY A 89 4.88 5.61 10.21
CA GLY A 89 4.40 4.33 9.68
C GLY A 89 5.53 3.54 9.03
N CYS A 90 6.63 3.34 9.75
CA CYS A 90 7.84 2.70 9.22
C CYS A 90 7.74 1.17 9.04
N GLY A 91 6.63 0.55 9.44
CA GLY A 91 6.45 -0.91 9.41
C GLY A 91 7.58 -1.62 10.18
N LYS A 92 8.37 -2.45 9.49
CA LYS A 92 9.54 -3.12 10.08
C LYS A 92 10.84 -2.31 9.96
N GLY A 93 10.83 -1.15 9.31
CA GLY A 93 11.96 -0.23 9.22
C GLY A 93 12.81 -0.36 7.96
N ASP A 94 12.37 -1.12 6.96
CA ASP A 94 13.12 -1.32 5.71
C ASP A 94 13.46 0.01 5.02
N PHE A 95 12.50 0.92 4.94
CA PHE A 95 12.68 2.19 4.24
C PHE A 95 13.54 3.18 5.02
N ILE A 96 13.27 3.45 6.30
CA ILE A 96 14.11 4.36 7.11
C ILE A 96 15.57 3.90 7.16
N ASN A 97 15.83 2.58 7.20
CA ASN A 97 17.18 2.04 7.12
C ASN A 97 17.84 2.38 5.77
N LEU A 98 17.15 2.10 4.65
CA LEU A 98 17.62 2.45 3.31
C LEU A 98 17.86 3.96 3.15
N PHE A 99 16.94 4.79 3.63
CA PHE A 99 17.05 6.24 3.57
C PHE A 99 18.29 6.73 4.33
N CYS A 100 18.55 6.18 5.51
CA CYS A 100 19.71 6.53 6.32
C CYS A 100 21.02 6.06 5.70
N GLU A 101 21.04 4.87 5.11
CA GLU A 101 22.20 4.34 4.40
C GLU A 101 22.58 5.22 3.20
N LEU A 102 21.61 5.56 2.34
CA LEU A 102 21.85 6.33 1.11
C LEU A 102 22.29 7.78 1.34
N GLY A 103 21.86 8.38 2.45
CA GLY A 103 22.16 9.77 2.79
C GLY A 103 23.17 9.97 3.93
N ASN A 104 23.67 8.89 4.54
CA ASN A 104 24.37 8.95 5.83
C ASN A 104 23.56 9.70 6.92
N ASN A 105 22.23 9.49 6.93
CA ASN A 105 21.32 10.21 7.81
C ASN A 105 21.17 9.52 9.18
N ARG A 106 20.59 10.24 10.14
CA ARG A 106 20.11 9.72 11.42
C ARG A 106 18.60 9.56 11.36
N GLY A 107 18.10 8.38 11.65
CA GLY A 107 16.70 8.01 11.42
C GLY A 107 15.93 7.70 12.70
N ILE A 108 14.65 8.10 12.72
CA ILE A 108 13.68 7.61 13.71
C ILE A 108 12.47 7.07 12.97
N GLY A 109 12.24 5.76 13.05
CA GLY A 109 11.02 5.12 12.57
C GLY A 109 9.96 5.07 13.66
N ILE A 110 8.72 5.46 13.37
CA ILE A 110 7.61 5.49 14.32
C ILE A 110 6.49 4.59 13.80
N ASP A 111 6.27 3.44 14.45
CA ASP A 111 5.23 2.50 14.04
C ASP A 111 4.85 1.51 15.17
N PRO A 112 3.57 1.34 15.53
CA PRO A 112 3.15 0.37 16.54
C PRO A 112 3.42 -1.10 16.15
N ALA A 113 3.51 -1.39 14.85
CA ALA A 113 3.77 -2.70 14.27
C ALA A 113 5.27 -3.01 14.16
N TYR A 114 6.17 -2.10 14.56
CA TYR A 114 7.61 -2.38 14.54
C TYR A 114 7.96 -3.60 15.41
N VAL A 115 8.80 -4.49 14.86
CA VAL A 115 9.27 -5.71 15.53
C VAL A 115 10.80 -5.72 15.53
N PRO A 116 11.45 -5.64 16.71
CA PRO A 116 12.90 -5.74 16.81
C PRO A 116 13.44 -7.04 16.20
N GLY A 117 14.58 -6.94 15.50
CA GLY A 117 15.26 -8.10 14.90
C GLY A 117 14.71 -8.56 13.55
N ARG A 118 13.73 -7.83 12.96
CA ARG A 118 13.24 -8.11 11.60
C ARG A 118 14.19 -7.62 10.50
N ASN A 119 15.00 -6.61 10.81
CA ASN A 119 16.00 -6.05 9.92
C ASN A 119 17.35 -6.04 10.63
N GLU A 120 18.43 -6.03 9.84
CA GLU A 120 19.77 -5.81 10.35
C GLU A 120 19.84 -4.44 11.05
N PRO A 121 20.40 -4.34 12.28
CA PRO A 121 20.48 -3.07 12.99
C PRO A 121 21.33 -2.04 12.24
N HIS A 122 20.78 -0.85 11.99
CA HIS A 122 21.54 0.30 11.48
C HIS A 122 21.94 1.22 12.66
N PRO A 123 23.23 1.56 12.83
CA PRO A 123 23.72 2.25 14.03
C PRO A 123 23.12 3.65 14.23
N ASN A 124 22.71 4.31 13.15
CA ASN A 124 22.11 5.65 13.18
C ASN A 124 20.57 5.64 13.14
N VAL A 125 19.92 4.47 13.24
CA VAL A 125 18.46 4.36 13.19
C VAL A 125 17.93 3.86 14.53
N SER A 126 16.88 4.52 15.01
CA SER A 126 16.14 4.12 16.20
C SER A 126 14.65 4.00 15.89
N PHE A 127 13.90 3.29 16.74
CA PHE A 127 12.50 3.00 16.51
C PHE A 127 11.65 3.32 17.74
N ILE A 128 10.48 3.90 17.51
CA ILE A 128 9.47 4.20 18.52
C ILE A 128 8.21 3.39 18.19
N ARG A 129 7.87 2.43 19.05
CA ARG A 129 6.74 1.52 18.82
C ARG A 129 5.41 2.13 19.28
N GLU A 130 4.98 3.18 18.60
CA GLU A 130 3.81 3.97 18.95
C GLU A 130 3.10 4.51 17.70
N PHE A 131 1.85 4.93 17.84
CA PHE A 131 1.20 5.77 16.82
C PHE A 131 1.75 7.19 16.88
N TYR A 132 1.98 7.79 15.70
CA TYR A 132 2.39 9.19 15.61
C TYR A 132 1.36 10.14 16.21
N SER A 133 1.84 11.20 16.87
CA SER A 133 1.04 12.18 17.62
C SER A 133 1.88 13.42 17.93
N GLU A 134 1.25 14.47 18.46
CA GLU A 134 1.90 15.77 18.75
C GLU A 134 3.14 15.65 19.66
N LYS A 135 3.24 14.62 20.52
CA LYS A 135 4.41 14.39 21.40
C LYS A 135 5.72 14.18 20.64
N HIS A 136 5.65 13.76 19.37
CA HIS A 136 6.81 13.51 18.53
C HIS A 136 7.32 14.77 17.84
N GLY A 137 6.65 15.92 17.98
CA GLY A 137 7.07 17.18 17.35
C GLY A 137 8.34 17.81 17.95
N GLU A 138 8.85 17.27 19.06
CA GLU A 138 10.15 17.68 19.59
C GLU A 138 11.33 16.92 18.98
N LEU A 139 11.06 15.90 18.14
CA LEU A 139 12.12 15.18 17.44
C LEU A 139 12.84 16.09 16.43
N PRO A 140 14.16 15.95 16.27
CA PRO A 140 14.88 16.64 15.20
C PRO A 140 14.42 16.08 13.84
N MET A 141 14.04 16.96 12.93
CA MET A 141 13.43 16.60 11.64
C MET A 141 13.88 17.59 10.55
N ASP A 142 14.78 17.18 9.67
CA ASP A 142 15.05 17.85 8.39
C ASP A 142 14.16 17.28 7.27
N ALA A 143 13.77 16.01 7.37
CA ALA A 143 12.78 15.40 6.49
C ALA A 143 11.81 14.48 7.23
N ILE A 144 10.56 14.44 6.76
CA ILE A 144 9.53 13.50 7.21
C ILE A 144 9.07 12.68 6.01
N THR A 145 9.03 11.37 6.18
CA THR A 145 8.46 10.46 5.19
C THR A 145 7.24 9.74 5.77
N CYS A 146 6.26 9.47 4.92
CA CYS A 146 5.10 8.65 5.29
C CYS A 146 4.66 7.87 4.05
N ARG A 147 4.91 6.57 4.07
CA ARG A 147 4.66 5.68 2.93
C ARG A 147 3.65 4.62 3.34
N HIS A 148 2.71 4.34 2.46
CA HIS A 148 1.71 3.27 2.62
C HIS A 148 1.04 3.24 4.00
N THR A 149 0.71 4.41 4.53
CA THR A 149 0.19 4.60 5.90
C THR A 149 -1.04 5.49 5.91
N MET A 150 -1.01 6.59 5.15
CA MET A 150 -2.11 7.56 5.16
C MET A 150 -3.44 6.98 4.65
N GLU A 151 -3.40 6.00 3.76
CA GLU A 151 -4.58 5.29 3.24
C GLU A 151 -5.30 4.45 4.32
N HIS A 152 -4.61 4.17 5.42
CA HIS A 152 -5.11 3.44 6.58
C HIS A 152 -5.65 4.36 7.69
N ILE A 153 -5.49 5.68 7.55
CA ILE A 153 -5.93 6.65 8.55
C ILE A 153 -7.25 7.27 8.12
N HIS A 154 -8.31 7.11 8.93
CA HIS A 154 -9.64 7.63 8.61
C HIS A 154 -9.70 9.17 8.71
N ASP A 155 -9.22 9.78 9.81
CA ASP A 155 -9.17 11.25 9.97
C ASP A 155 -7.85 11.83 9.42
N THR A 156 -7.71 11.78 8.10
CA THR A 156 -6.53 12.25 7.37
C THR A 156 -6.23 13.73 7.60
N ASN A 157 -7.26 14.55 7.79
CA ASN A 157 -7.10 15.98 8.05
C ASN A 157 -6.52 16.24 9.44
N THR A 158 -6.97 15.56 10.48
CA THR A 158 -6.35 15.67 11.81
C THR A 158 -4.91 15.14 11.80
N PHE A 159 -4.64 14.06 11.04
CA PHE A 159 -3.29 13.55 10.87
C PHE A 159 -2.33 14.58 10.24
N VAL A 160 -2.69 15.15 9.09
CA VAL A 160 -1.85 16.17 8.41
C VAL A 160 -1.71 17.43 9.28
N LYS A 161 -2.75 17.84 10.02
CA LYS A 161 -2.65 18.92 11.02
C LYS A 161 -1.65 18.60 12.12
N THR A 162 -1.64 17.37 12.60
CA THR A 162 -0.72 16.91 13.65
C THR A 162 0.71 17.00 13.16
N ILE A 163 1.00 16.56 11.93
CA ILE A 163 2.30 16.77 11.29
C ILE A 163 2.62 18.26 11.23
N ARG A 164 1.72 19.11 10.71
CA ARG A 164 1.99 20.55 10.58
C ARG A 164 2.33 21.22 11.90
N LYS A 165 1.59 20.91 12.96
CA LYS A 165 1.81 21.45 14.32
C LYS A 165 3.12 20.98 14.93
N SER A 166 3.58 19.79 14.56
CA SER A 166 4.84 19.22 15.03
C SER A 166 6.05 19.95 14.44
N LEU A 167 5.87 20.70 13.36
CA LEU A 167 6.95 21.39 12.64
C LEU A 167 7.13 22.82 13.14
N LYS A 168 8.30 23.09 13.73
CA LYS A 168 8.72 24.42 14.22
C LYS A 168 8.76 25.43 13.07
N GLU A 169 8.32 26.66 13.33
CA GLU A 169 8.35 27.73 12.34
C GLU A 169 9.79 28.07 11.93
N GLY A 170 10.01 28.31 10.63
CA GLY A 170 11.31 28.73 10.09
C GLY A 170 12.31 27.60 9.82
N HIS A 171 11.97 26.34 10.12
CA HIS A 171 12.77 25.18 9.74
C HIS A 171 12.41 24.71 8.33
N ASP A 172 13.42 24.51 7.49
CA ASP A 172 13.26 23.96 6.14
C ASP A 172 13.13 22.43 6.19
N VAL A 173 11.90 21.95 6.43
CA VAL A 173 11.59 20.52 6.50
C VAL A 173 10.95 20.05 5.21
N LYS A 174 11.48 18.97 4.62
CA LYS A 174 10.90 18.35 3.42
C LYS A 174 10.03 17.15 3.78
N LEU A 175 8.88 17.04 3.15
CA LEU A 175 7.96 15.93 3.31
C LEU A 175 7.97 15.08 2.04
N LEU A 176 8.01 13.76 2.20
CA LEU A 176 7.78 12.78 1.14
C LEU A 176 6.63 11.87 1.54
N ILE A 177 5.51 11.99 0.85
CA ILE A 177 4.31 11.19 1.08
C ILE A 177 4.13 10.24 -0.08
N GLU A 178 3.88 8.97 0.21
CA GLU A 178 3.57 7.96 -0.81
C GLU A 178 2.31 7.20 -0.42
N VAL A 179 1.32 7.22 -1.31
CA VAL A 179 0.03 6.55 -1.13
C VAL A 179 -0.42 5.90 -2.44
N PRO A 180 -1.30 4.89 -2.41
CA PRO A 180 -1.95 4.38 -3.62
C PRO A 180 -2.74 5.46 -4.35
N CYS A 181 -2.68 5.45 -5.68
CA CYS A 181 -3.40 6.41 -6.53
C CYS A 181 -4.80 5.91 -6.91
N ILE A 182 -5.85 6.55 -6.39
CA ILE A 182 -7.25 6.20 -6.71
C ILE A 182 -7.57 6.40 -8.20
N VAL A 183 -6.94 7.38 -8.86
CA VAL A 183 -7.16 7.64 -10.30
C VAL A 183 -6.82 6.38 -11.12
N ARG A 184 -5.74 5.67 -10.78
CA ARG A 184 -5.42 4.40 -11.42
C ARG A 184 -6.52 3.36 -11.19
N ILE A 185 -6.96 3.22 -9.93
CA ILE A 185 -7.99 2.23 -9.55
C ILE A 185 -9.28 2.46 -10.36
N LEU A 186 -9.72 3.72 -10.47
CA LEU A 186 -10.91 4.08 -11.23
C LEU A 186 -10.73 3.79 -12.73
N ASN A 187 -9.60 4.20 -13.30
CA ASN A 187 -9.34 4.10 -14.74
C ASN A 187 -9.22 2.66 -15.25
N ILE A 188 -8.56 1.78 -14.51
CA ILE A 188 -8.34 0.39 -14.94
C ILE A 188 -9.28 -0.62 -14.25
N GLN A 189 -10.24 -0.11 -13.46
CA GLN A 189 -11.16 -0.93 -12.68
C GLN A 189 -10.42 -1.92 -11.76
N ALA A 190 -9.36 -1.46 -11.08
CA ALA A 190 -8.52 -2.28 -10.18
C ALA A 190 -9.24 -2.61 -8.86
N PHE A 191 -10.34 -3.35 -8.91
CA PHE A 191 -11.13 -3.72 -7.71
C PHE A 191 -10.30 -4.45 -6.65
N TRP A 192 -9.21 -5.12 -7.05
CA TRP A 192 -8.29 -5.80 -6.14
C TRP A 192 -7.52 -4.83 -5.23
N ASP A 193 -7.47 -3.53 -5.56
CA ASP A 193 -6.91 -2.48 -4.70
C ASP A 193 -7.91 -1.94 -3.67
N ILE A 194 -9.13 -2.50 -3.63
CA ILE A 194 -10.19 -2.15 -2.68
C ILE A 194 -10.32 -3.28 -1.66
N PHE A 195 -9.82 -3.06 -0.46
CA PHE A 195 -9.91 -3.97 0.69
C PHE A 195 -10.09 -3.16 1.98
N TYR A 196 -10.51 -3.83 3.06
CA TYR A 196 -11.12 -3.14 4.19
C TYR A 196 -10.19 -2.16 4.91
N GLU A 197 -8.91 -2.51 5.06
CA GLU A 197 -7.89 -1.69 5.72
C GLU A 197 -7.60 -0.36 4.99
N HIS A 198 -7.86 -0.27 3.68
CA HIS A 198 -7.83 0.98 2.94
C HIS A 198 -9.12 1.76 3.17
N CYS A 199 -9.08 2.65 4.17
CA CYS A 199 -10.21 3.52 4.51
C CYS A 199 -10.20 4.85 3.75
N SER A 200 -9.05 5.25 3.22
CA SER A 200 -8.81 6.56 2.59
C SER A 200 -8.13 6.38 1.24
N TYR A 201 -8.67 6.99 0.19
CA TYR A 201 -8.20 6.84 -1.18
C TYR A 201 -7.84 8.20 -1.77
N PHE A 202 -6.59 8.35 -2.20
CA PHE A 202 -6.03 9.64 -2.59
C PHE A 202 -5.83 9.73 -4.10
N SER A 203 -6.25 10.86 -4.65
CA SER A 203 -5.91 11.33 -5.99
C SER A 203 -4.88 12.46 -5.89
N PRO A 204 -4.15 12.78 -6.99
CA PRO A 204 -3.26 13.93 -7.01
C PRO A 204 -3.92 15.21 -6.48
N GLY A 205 -5.13 15.53 -6.96
CA GLY A 205 -5.87 16.71 -6.55
C GLY A 205 -6.33 16.66 -5.09
N SER A 206 -6.91 15.55 -4.62
CA SER A 206 -7.43 15.47 -3.23
C SER A 206 -6.31 15.52 -2.20
N LEU A 207 -5.17 14.86 -2.46
CA LEU A 207 -4.01 14.90 -1.58
C LEU A 207 -3.38 16.30 -1.56
N ALA A 208 -3.17 16.94 -2.72
CA ALA A 208 -2.62 18.29 -2.78
C ALA A 208 -3.53 19.31 -2.08
N ARG A 209 -4.86 19.23 -2.28
CA ARG A 209 -5.83 20.08 -1.57
C ARG A 209 -5.76 19.88 -0.05
N LEU A 210 -5.63 18.65 0.43
CA LEU A 210 -5.47 18.34 1.85
C LEU A 210 -4.22 19.00 2.44
N PHE A 211 -3.08 18.91 1.75
CA PHE A 211 -1.82 19.50 2.19
C PHE A 211 -1.88 21.04 2.18
N ARG A 212 -2.35 21.66 1.08
CA ARG A 212 -2.50 23.12 0.99
C ARG A 212 -3.41 23.68 2.07
N LYS A 213 -4.55 23.01 2.33
CA LYS A 213 -5.49 23.38 3.42
C LYS A 213 -4.81 23.40 4.79
N ASN A 214 -3.82 22.55 5.00
CA ASN A 214 -3.06 22.42 6.24
C ASN A 214 -1.73 23.18 6.21
N LYS A 215 -1.63 24.23 5.39
CA LYS A 215 -0.47 25.13 5.29
C LYS A 215 0.82 24.40 4.93
N PHE A 216 0.74 23.49 3.96
CA PHE A 216 1.90 23.00 3.23
C PHE A 216 1.91 23.61 1.82
N GLU A 217 3.11 23.88 1.34
CA GLU A 217 3.37 24.11 -0.08
C GLU A 217 3.65 22.76 -0.73
N VAL A 218 2.94 22.46 -1.82
CA VAL A 218 3.17 21.27 -2.64
C VAL A 218 4.27 21.62 -3.64
N LEU A 219 5.41 20.94 -3.53
CA LEU A 219 6.60 21.18 -4.34
C LEU A 219 6.59 20.36 -5.62
N ASP A 220 6.09 19.14 -5.54
CA ASP A 220 6.02 18.21 -6.66
C ASP A 220 4.98 17.13 -6.38
N THR A 221 4.37 16.61 -7.44
CA THR A 221 3.45 15.48 -7.37
C THR A 221 3.65 14.61 -8.61
N TYR A 222 3.93 13.32 -8.42
CA TYR A 222 4.20 12.41 -9.53
C TYR A 222 3.72 10.99 -9.24
N LEU A 223 3.60 10.20 -10.30
CA LEU A 223 3.23 8.78 -10.23
C LEU A 223 4.43 7.91 -10.55
N GLU A 224 4.60 6.82 -9.80
CA GLU A 224 5.64 5.81 -10.07
C GLU A 224 5.06 4.41 -9.89
N TYR A 225 5.89 3.40 -10.14
CA TYR A 225 5.55 1.98 -9.96
C TYR A 225 4.36 1.54 -10.82
N ASP A 226 4.44 1.83 -12.12
CA ASP A 226 3.34 1.66 -13.09
C ASP A 226 2.08 2.46 -12.71
N ASN A 227 2.32 3.72 -12.32
CA ASN A 227 1.32 4.69 -11.88
C ASN A 227 0.50 4.29 -10.64
N GLN A 228 0.90 3.23 -9.93
CA GLN A 228 0.20 2.71 -8.76
C GLN A 228 0.36 3.63 -7.55
N TYR A 229 1.54 4.23 -7.41
CA TYR A 229 1.88 5.03 -6.24
C TYR A 229 1.94 6.51 -6.61
N LEU A 230 1.16 7.29 -5.86
CA LEU A 230 1.14 8.74 -5.87
C LEU A 230 2.13 9.25 -4.84
N PHE A 231 3.10 10.01 -5.31
CA PHE A 231 4.04 10.75 -4.48
C PHE A 231 3.64 12.21 -4.38
N LEU A 232 3.73 12.76 -3.18
CA LEU A 232 3.62 14.19 -2.93
C LEU A 232 4.86 14.64 -2.14
N GLU A 233 5.56 15.62 -2.71
CA GLU A 233 6.65 16.32 -2.05
C GLU A 233 6.15 17.68 -1.55
N ALA A 234 6.42 18.01 -0.30
CA ALA A 234 5.91 19.24 0.30
C ALA A 234 6.87 19.86 1.31
N GLN A 235 6.59 21.11 1.68
CA GLN A 235 7.25 21.80 2.79
C GLN A 235 6.25 22.64 3.59
N PRO A 236 6.53 22.93 4.87
CA PRO A 236 5.72 23.85 5.65
C PRO A 236 5.61 25.21 4.98
N SER A 237 4.40 25.76 4.98
CA SER A 237 4.13 27.13 4.56
C SER A 237 3.51 27.94 5.70
N GLN A 238 3.65 29.26 5.62
CA GLN A 238 3.04 30.21 6.57
C GLN A 238 1.60 30.55 6.18
N SER A 239 1.28 30.47 4.88
CA SER A 239 -0.03 30.73 4.31
C SER A 239 -0.57 29.52 3.55
N VAL A 240 -1.88 29.51 3.32
CA VAL A 240 -2.49 28.55 2.41
C VAL A 240 -2.03 28.89 0.99
N GLN A 241 -1.46 27.90 0.30
CA GLN A 241 -1.03 28.04 -1.08
C GLN A 241 -2.21 27.83 -2.03
N SER A 242 -2.14 28.45 -3.22
CA SER A 242 -3.12 28.30 -4.30
C SER A 242 -2.53 27.68 -5.57
N THR A 243 -1.22 27.46 -5.63
CA THR A 243 -0.55 26.83 -6.77
C THR A 243 -1.07 25.42 -6.97
N VAL A 244 -1.54 25.13 -8.18
CA VAL A 244 -2.06 23.83 -8.61
C VAL A 244 -1.02 23.17 -9.52
N HIS A 245 -0.57 21.97 -9.14
CA HIS A 245 0.33 21.15 -9.94
C HIS A 245 -0.42 20.57 -11.16
N PRO A 246 0.20 20.44 -12.35
CA PRO A 246 -0.48 19.96 -13.56
C PRO A 246 -1.11 18.57 -13.48
N LEU A 247 -0.63 17.73 -12.56
CA LEU A 247 -1.18 16.40 -12.32
C LEU A 247 -2.48 16.42 -11.48
N GLU A 248 -2.80 17.55 -10.84
CA GLU A 248 -4.00 17.67 -10.02
C GLU A 248 -5.25 17.76 -10.88
N GLU A 249 -6.10 16.74 -10.75
CA GLU A 249 -7.45 16.77 -11.30
C GLU A 249 -8.38 17.66 -10.44
N SER A 250 -9.36 18.27 -11.11
CA SER A 250 -10.47 18.95 -10.48
C SER A 250 -11.40 17.97 -9.78
N VAL A 251 -12.25 18.49 -8.88
CA VAL A 251 -13.25 17.65 -8.19
C VAL A 251 -14.26 17.06 -9.17
N THR A 252 -14.62 17.81 -10.22
CA THR A 252 -15.54 17.35 -11.26
C THR A 252 -14.95 16.23 -12.11
N GLU A 253 -13.70 16.35 -12.57
CA GLU A 253 -13.03 15.27 -13.33
C GLU A 253 -12.95 13.98 -12.52
N LEU A 254 -12.68 14.07 -11.21
CA LEU A 254 -12.66 12.89 -10.36
C LEU A 254 -14.06 12.28 -10.13
N GLN A 255 -15.10 13.10 -10.01
CA GLN A 255 -16.48 12.63 -9.94
C GLN A 255 -16.88 11.88 -11.21
N GLU A 256 -16.54 12.42 -12.38
CA GLU A 256 -16.79 11.77 -13.68
C GLU A 256 -16.09 10.40 -13.76
N ALA A 257 -14.84 10.31 -13.29
CA ALA A 257 -14.11 9.03 -13.23
C ALA A 257 -14.76 8.03 -12.25
N VAL A 258 -15.32 8.50 -11.13
CA VAL A 258 -16.08 7.65 -10.20
C VAL A 258 -17.37 7.15 -10.83
N ASP A 259 -18.12 8.02 -11.51
CA ASP A 259 -19.35 7.63 -12.20
C ASP A 259 -19.08 6.59 -13.29
N GLU A 260 -18.01 6.77 -14.06
CA GLU A 260 -17.56 5.79 -15.06
C GLU A 260 -17.15 4.46 -14.42
N PHE A 261 -16.42 4.49 -13.30
CA PHE A 261 -16.06 3.28 -12.55
C PHE A 261 -17.30 2.52 -12.09
N VAL A 262 -18.30 3.20 -11.53
CA VAL A 262 -19.55 2.58 -11.06
C VAL A 262 -20.27 1.82 -12.17
N VAL A 263 -20.26 2.37 -13.39
CA VAL A 263 -20.87 1.72 -14.57
C VAL A 263 -20.06 0.49 -15.00
N LYS A 264 -18.73 0.62 -15.09
CA LYS A 264 -17.87 -0.42 -15.69
C LYS A 264 -17.49 -1.56 -14.76
N ILE A 265 -17.50 -1.35 -13.45
CA ILE A 265 -16.91 -2.31 -12.51
C ILE A 265 -17.60 -3.67 -12.53
N ASN A 266 -18.92 -3.71 -12.75
CA ASN A 266 -19.67 -4.97 -12.81
C ASN A 266 -19.32 -5.81 -14.04
N ASP A 267 -19.04 -5.16 -15.18
CA ASP A 267 -18.58 -5.85 -16.38
C ASP A 267 -17.20 -6.47 -16.16
N GLN A 268 -16.30 -5.74 -15.49
CA GLN A 268 -14.98 -6.25 -15.14
C GLN A 268 -15.06 -7.46 -14.19
N LEU A 269 -15.89 -7.37 -13.13
CA LEU A 269 -16.11 -8.48 -12.21
C LEU A 269 -16.75 -9.70 -12.90
N GLY A 270 -17.73 -9.46 -13.79
CA GLY A 270 -18.38 -10.50 -14.58
C GLY A 270 -17.42 -11.21 -15.54
N SER A 271 -16.54 -10.45 -16.20
CA SER A 271 -15.49 -10.97 -17.06
C SER A 271 -14.52 -11.88 -16.30
N TRP A 272 -14.03 -11.43 -15.13
CA TRP A 272 -13.15 -12.24 -14.28
C TRP A 272 -13.82 -13.52 -13.77
N ARG A 273 -15.06 -13.43 -13.30
CA ARG A 273 -15.82 -14.60 -12.85
C ARG A 273 -15.99 -15.62 -13.98
N LYS A 274 -16.30 -15.16 -15.19
CA LYS A 274 -16.40 -16.03 -16.38
C LYS A 274 -15.06 -16.70 -16.69
N ASN A 275 -13.97 -15.94 -16.72
CA ASN A 275 -12.65 -16.49 -17.02
C ASN A 275 -12.20 -17.54 -15.99
N LEU A 276 -12.41 -17.27 -14.70
CA LEU A 276 -12.09 -18.23 -13.63
C LEU A 276 -12.97 -19.50 -13.71
N GLN A 277 -14.26 -19.35 -14.03
CA GLN A 277 -15.14 -20.50 -14.24
C GLN A 277 -14.69 -21.35 -15.44
N GLU A 278 -14.29 -20.72 -16.54
CA GLU A 278 -13.75 -21.44 -17.71
C GLU A 278 -12.46 -22.20 -17.37
N MET A 279 -11.57 -21.62 -16.55
CA MET A 279 -10.37 -22.32 -16.07
C MET A 279 -10.75 -23.53 -15.20
N LYS A 280 -11.74 -23.37 -14.32
CA LYS A 280 -12.28 -24.45 -13.49
C LYS A 280 -12.86 -25.59 -14.32
N ASP A 281 -13.68 -25.25 -15.31
CA ASP A 281 -14.36 -26.23 -16.17
C ASP A 281 -13.35 -27.02 -17.04
N LYS A 282 -12.21 -26.40 -17.38
CA LYS A 282 -11.07 -27.04 -18.06
C LYS A 282 -10.19 -27.87 -17.11
N GLY A 283 -10.42 -27.80 -15.80
CA GLY A 283 -9.58 -28.45 -14.78
C GLY A 283 -8.16 -27.87 -14.68
N GLN A 284 -7.99 -26.59 -15.05
CA GLN A 284 -6.68 -25.92 -14.95
C GLN A 284 -6.33 -25.66 -13.48
N LYS A 285 -5.07 -25.91 -13.12
CA LYS A 285 -4.51 -25.53 -11.82
C LYS A 285 -4.15 -24.05 -11.85
N VAL A 286 -4.94 -23.24 -11.15
CA VAL A 286 -4.76 -21.79 -11.09
C VAL A 286 -4.20 -21.40 -9.73
N VAL A 287 -3.16 -20.57 -9.73
CA VAL A 287 -2.60 -20.00 -8.49
C VAL A 287 -2.51 -18.49 -8.58
N VAL A 288 -2.51 -17.83 -7.43
CA VAL A 288 -2.23 -16.40 -7.31
C VAL A 288 -0.79 -16.21 -6.83
N TRP A 289 -0.08 -15.23 -7.40
CA TRP A 289 1.25 -14.82 -6.95
C TRP A 289 1.23 -13.38 -6.44
N GLY A 290 1.69 -13.20 -5.20
CA GLY A 290 1.63 -11.97 -4.43
C GLY A 290 0.51 -12.05 -3.40
N GLY A 291 0.85 -12.48 -2.19
CA GLY A 291 -0.06 -12.74 -1.08
C GLY A 291 -0.43 -11.52 -0.23
N GLY A 292 -0.08 -10.33 -0.69
CA GLY A 292 -0.41 -9.07 -0.02
C GLY A 292 -1.89 -8.70 -0.11
N SER A 293 -2.25 -7.51 0.38
CA SER A 293 -3.66 -7.08 0.46
C SER A 293 -4.42 -7.13 -0.88
N LYS A 294 -3.72 -6.95 -2.02
CA LYS A 294 -4.31 -7.08 -3.36
C LYS A 294 -4.91 -8.46 -3.60
N SER A 295 -4.25 -9.53 -3.14
CA SER A 295 -4.83 -10.88 -3.25
C SER A 295 -6.07 -11.04 -2.39
N VAL A 296 -6.12 -10.39 -1.21
CA VAL A 296 -7.32 -10.41 -0.36
C VAL A 296 -8.48 -9.70 -1.05
N GLY A 297 -8.24 -8.54 -1.66
CA GLY A 297 -9.23 -7.82 -2.47
C GLY A 297 -9.75 -8.67 -3.64
N PHE A 298 -8.85 -9.34 -4.36
CA PHE A 298 -9.22 -10.24 -5.46
C PHE A 298 -10.02 -11.46 -4.99
N LEU A 299 -9.52 -12.20 -3.99
CA LEU A 299 -10.13 -13.42 -3.48
C LEU A 299 -11.47 -13.16 -2.79
N THR A 300 -11.65 -12.00 -2.17
CA THR A 300 -12.96 -11.59 -1.62
C THR A 300 -14.07 -11.64 -2.68
N GLN A 301 -13.76 -11.43 -3.97
CA GLN A 301 -14.73 -11.47 -5.05
C GLN A 301 -14.99 -12.86 -5.64
N PHE A 302 -14.04 -13.80 -5.51
CA PHE A 302 -14.02 -15.02 -6.33
C PHE A 302 -13.67 -16.31 -5.60
N ASP A 303 -13.36 -16.27 -4.31
CA ASP A 303 -13.04 -17.47 -3.52
C ASP A 303 -14.20 -18.47 -3.47
N ASP A 304 -15.45 -18.00 -3.61
CA ASP A 304 -16.65 -18.84 -3.72
C ASP A 304 -16.62 -19.79 -4.93
N LEU A 305 -15.84 -19.45 -5.97
CA LEU A 305 -15.65 -20.31 -7.13
C LEU A 305 -14.73 -21.49 -6.84
N GLN A 306 -13.92 -21.44 -5.78
CA GLN A 306 -12.96 -22.49 -5.40
C GLN A 306 -12.05 -22.91 -6.57
N VAL A 307 -11.49 -21.93 -7.29
CA VAL A 307 -10.58 -22.15 -8.44
C VAL A 307 -9.11 -21.98 -8.03
N ILE A 308 -8.86 -21.12 -7.04
CA ILE A 308 -7.52 -20.78 -6.57
C ILE A 308 -7.30 -21.52 -5.25
N GLU A 309 -6.46 -22.55 -5.28
CA GLU A 309 -6.16 -23.37 -4.10
C GLU A 309 -4.90 -22.91 -3.37
N HIS A 310 -4.05 -22.15 -4.04
CA HIS A 310 -2.77 -21.71 -3.50
C HIS A 310 -2.47 -20.25 -3.82
N VAL A 311 -1.86 -19.57 -2.84
CA VAL A 311 -1.30 -18.23 -2.99
C VAL A 311 0.19 -18.29 -2.68
N VAL A 312 0.99 -17.83 -3.63
CA VAL A 312 2.45 -17.81 -3.56
C VAL A 312 2.90 -16.45 -3.06
N ASP A 313 3.78 -16.45 -2.06
CA ASP A 313 4.44 -15.23 -1.60
C ASP A 313 5.94 -15.47 -1.34
N ILE A 314 6.76 -14.45 -1.61
CA ILE A 314 8.21 -14.51 -1.43
C ILE A 314 8.65 -14.07 -0.03
N ASN A 315 7.77 -13.39 0.73
CA ASN A 315 8.04 -12.98 2.10
C ASN A 315 8.09 -14.24 2.99
N PRO A 316 9.26 -14.58 3.57
CA PRO A 316 9.42 -15.78 4.39
C PRO A 316 8.55 -15.76 5.65
N HIS A 317 8.11 -14.58 6.09
CA HIS A 317 7.28 -14.43 7.28
C HIS A 317 5.79 -14.72 7.01
N MET A 318 5.39 -14.73 5.73
CA MET A 318 4.07 -15.16 5.29
C MET A 318 3.97 -16.69 5.20
N GLN A 319 5.10 -17.39 5.01
CA GLN A 319 5.13 -18.84 4.84
C GLN A 319 4.38 -19.61 5.95
N GLY A 320 3.49 -20.50 5.51
CA GLY A 320 2.71 -21.38 6.39
C GLY A 320 1.60 -20.68 7.17
N ASN A 321 1.46 -19.36 7.03
CA ASN A 321 0.29 -18.64 7.53
C ASN A 321 -0.89 -18.80 6.55
N PHE A 322 -2.07 -18.40 6.99
CA PHE A 322 -3.29 -18.43 6.22
C PHE A 322 -3.78 -17.01 5.91
N ILE A 323 -4.38 -16.84 4.73
CA ILE A 323 -4.97 -15.58 4.31
C ILE A 323 -6.15 -15.23 5.24
N PRO A 324 -6.15 -14.05 5.89
CA PRO A 324 -7.22 -13.64 6.78
C PRO A 324 -8.57 -13.58 6.06
N GLY A 325 -9.58 -14.20 6.66
CA GLY A 325 -10.94 -14.32 6.15
C GLY A 325 -11.11 -15.34 5.03
N ILE A 326 -10.07 -15.70 4.28
CA ILE A 326 -10.16 -16.60 3.12
C ILE A 326 -9.75 -18.02 3.49
N GLY A 327 -8.70 -18.20 4.30
CA GLY A 327 -8.26 -19.53 4.76
C GLY A 327 -7.40 -20.32 3.77
N ILE A 328 -6.94 -19.72 2.66
CA ILE A 328 -5.91 -20.32 1.81
C ILE A 328 -4.54 -20.16 2.50
N GLN A 329 -3.74 -21.23 2.54
CA GLN A 329 -2.40 -21.17 3.11
C GLN A 329 -1.40 -20.56 2.12
N TYR A 330 -0.55 -19.65 2.60
CA TYR A 330 0.56 -19.12 1.82
C TYR A 330 1.63 -20.19 1.61
N ILE A 331 2.03 -20.37 0.35
CA ILE A 331 3.12 -21.25 -0.04
C ILE A 331 4.30 -20.45 -0.60
N THR A 332 5.48 -21.04 -0.52
CA THR A 332 6.70 -20.48 -1.10
C THR A 332 6.79 -20.78 -2.61
N PRO A 333 7.61 -20.03 -3.36
CA PRO A 333 7.92 -20.35 -4.76
C PRO A 333 8.46 -21.77 -4.97
N ASP A 334 9.18 -22.34 -3.99
CA ASP A 334 9.72 -23.69 -4.10
C ASP A 334 8.66 -24.78 -3.94
N GLN A 335 7.69 -24.57 -3.03
CA GLN A 335 6.55 -25.48 -2.86
C GLN A 335 5.66 -25.53 -4.10
N LEU A 336 5.65 -24.47 -4.92
CA LEU A 336 4.85 -24.43 -6.14
C LEU A 336 5.24 -25.52 -7.16
N LYS A 337 6.45 -26.08 -7.08
CA LYS A 337 6.91 -27.21 -7.90
C LYS A 337 6.05 -28.47 -7.71
N GLU A 338 5.45 -28.65 -6.53
CA GLU A 338 4.57 -29.78 -6.24
C GLU A 338 3.19 -29.60 -6.87
N VAL A 339 2.78 -28.34 -7.05
CA VAL A 339 1.50 -27.98 -7.67
C VAL A 339 1.57 -28.11 -9.19
N MET A 340 2.66 -27.61 -9.81
CA MET A 340 2.80 -27.45 -11.26
C MET A 340 1.59 -26.72 -11.88
N PRO A 341 1.46 -25.39 -11.64
CA PRO A 341 0.29 -24.65 -12.10
C PRO A 341 0.23 -24.55 -13.63
N ASP A 342 -0.98 -24.52 -14.17
CA ASP A 342 -1.22 -24.20 -15.58
C ASP A 342 -1.28 -22.68 -15.78
N VAL A 343 -1.80 -21.95 -14.79
CA VAL A 343 -2.00 -20.50 -14.82
C VAL A 343 -1.50 -19.87 -13.52
N VAL A 344 -0.75 -18.78 -13.64
CA VAL A 344 -0.35 -17.91 -12.51
C VAL A 344 -0.94 -16.52 -12.73
N ILE A 345 -1.82 -16.11 -11.81
CA ILE A 345 -2.36 -14.75 -11.76
C ILE A 345 -1.47 -13.90 -10.87
N ILE A 346 -0.75 -12.94 -11.46
CA ILE A 346 0.18 -12.04 -10.80
C ILE A 346 -0.58 -10.79 -10.36
N MET A 347 -0.63 -10.53 -9.05
CA MET A 347 -1.41 -9.42 -8.46
C MET A 347 -0.86 -8.02 -8.76
N ASN A 348 0.35 -7.93 -9.28
CA ASN A 348 0.95 -6.66 -9.72
C ASN A 348 1.91 -6.91 -10.89
N GLY A 349 1.53 -6.46 -12.08
CA GLY A 349 2.27 -6.64 -13.32
C GLY A 349 3.73 -6.13 -13.30
N VAL A 350 4.09 -5.22 -12.39
CA VAL A 350 5.48 -4.75 -12.23
C VAL A 350 6.44 -5.90 -11.91
N TYR A 351 5.96 -6.94 -11.22
CA TYR A 351 6.76 -8.11 -10.85
C TYR A 351 6.81 -9.19 -11.93
N LYS A 352 6.16 -9.01 -13.09
CA LYS A 352 6.04 -10.04 -14.13
C LYS A 352 7.38 -10.67 -14.52
N ASN A 353 8.40 -9.83 -14.74
CA ASN A 353 9.72 -10.31 -15.17
C ASN A 353 10.45 -11.07 -14.06
N GLU A 354 10.39 -10.57 -12.82
CA GLU A 354 10.96 -11.24 -11.64
C GLU A 354 10.30 -12.61 -11.43
N ILE A 355 8.96 -12.65 -11.42
CA ILE A 355 8.18 -13.88 -11.23
C ILE A 355 8.42 -14.88 -12.37
N ASN A 356 8.42 -14.43 -13.63
CA ASN A 356 8.69 -15.30 -14.77
C ASN A 356 10.09 -15.92 -14.68
N THR A 357 11.09 -15.16 -14.23
CA THR A 357 12.46 -15.66 -14.01
C THR A 357 12.47 -16.72 -12.91
N MET A 358 11.84 -16.43 -11.75
CA MET A 358 11.74 -17.37 -10.64
C MET A 358 11.02 -18.69 -11.00
N LEU A 359 10.00 -18.61 -11.86
CA LEU A 359 9.29 -19.79 -12.39
C LEU A 359 10.17 -20.60 -13.35
N ALA A 360 10.85 -19.93 -14.28
CA ALA A 360 11.73 -20.58 -15.26
C ALA A 360 12.92 -21.29 -14.60
N GLU A 361 13.55 -20.67 -13.59
CA GLU A 361 14.62 -21.29 -12.78
C GLU A 361 14.16 -22.57 -12.08
N ARG A 362 12.84 -22.73 -11.90
CA ARG A 362 12.21 -23.90 -11.29
C ARG A 362 11.65 -24.88 -12.32
N GLY A 363 11.89 -24.65 -13.61
CA GLY A 363 11.41 -25.50 -14.71
C GLY A 363 9.92 -25.39 -14.98
N MET A 364 9.27 -24.30 -14.55
CA MET A 364 7.84 -24.06 -14.74
C MET A 364 7.60 -22.98 -15.79
N HIS A 365 6.62 -23.20 -16.67
CA HIS A 365 6.24 -22.27 -17.73
C HIS A 365 4.70 -22.13 -17.84
N PRO A 366 4.01 -21.73 -16.77
CA PRO A 366 2.57 -21.51 -16.80
C PRO A 366 2.19 -20.32 -17.68
N GLU A 367 0.91 -20.23 -18.04
CA GLU A 367 0.33 -18.99 -18.55
C GLU A 367 0.39 -17.91 -17.45
N LEU A 368 0.88 -16.71 -17.79
CA LEU A 368 0.95 -15.58 -16.85
C LEU A 368 -0.12 -14.53 -17.18
N ILE A 369 -1.02 -14.31 -16.24
CA ILE A 369 -2.02 -13.24 -16.30
C ILE A 369 -1.62 -12.17 -15.28
N CYS A 370 -1.53 -10.91 -15.71
CA CYS A 370 -1.10 -9.81 -14.84
C CYS A 370 -2.25 -8.83 -14.60
N LEU A 371 -2.38 -8.41 -13.34
CA LEU A 371 -3.25 -7.34 -12.89
C LEU A 371 -2.53 -5.99 -12.83
#